data_AF-A0A2E8NDM3-F1
#
_entry.id   AF-A0A2E8NDM3-F1
#
_cell.length_a   1.000
_cell.length_b   1.000
_cell.length_c   1.000
_cell.angle_alpha   90.00
_cell.angle_beta   90.00
_cell.angle_gamma   90.00
#
_symmetry.space_group_name_H-M   'P 1'
#
loop_
_entity.id
_entity.type
_entity.pdbx_description
1 polymer ?
#
loop_
_entity_poly.entity_id
_entity_poly.type
_entity_poly.pdbx_seq_one_letter_code
_entity_poly.pdbx_strand_id
1 'polypeptide(L)'
;FCERGEAKDFIKNGNIEIGGELPINTNGGQLGEAYIHGMNGIAEAVRQVRGTSVNQVKDVENVLVTAGTAVPTSGLILTQPE
;
A
#
# COMPACT_ATOMS: atom_id res chain seq x y z
N PHE A 1 12.20 3.09 2.67
CA PHE A 1 11.38 4.14 2.05
C PHE A 1 11.90 5.53 2.39
N CYS A 2 12.19 5.82 3.67
CA CYS A 2 12.91 7.03 4.08
C CYS A 2 13.77 6.70 5.31
N GLU A 3 14.64 7.62 5.73
CA GLU A 3 15.40 7.45 6.98
C GLU A 3 14.54 7.67 8.23
N ARG A 4 15.09 7.29 9.38
CA ARG A 4 14.40 7.40 10.68
C ARG A 4 14.08 8.86 11.01
N GLY A 5 12.78 9.16 11.16
CA GLY A 5 12.29 10.49 11.51
C GLY A 5 11.91 11.36 10.31
N GLU A 6 12.14 10.90 9.08
CA GLU A 6 11.94 11.69 7.86
C GLU A 6 10.60 11.43 7.15
N ALA A 7 9.77 10.52 7.67
CA ALA A 7 8.50 10.14 7.04
C ALA A 7 7.58 11.35 6.79
N LYS A 8 7.60 12.36 7.67
CA LYS A 8 6.81 13.59 7.49
C LYS A 8 7.17 14.34 6.20
N ASP A 9 8.46 14.36 5.84
CA ASP A 9 8.94 15.08 4.67
C ASP A 9 8.75 14.21 3.42
N PHE A 10 8.99 12.89 3.53
CA PHE A 10 8.67 11.92 2.47
C PHE A 10 7.20 12.03 2.05
N ILE A 11 6.27 12.05 3.01
CA ILE A 11 4.83 12.22 2.74
C ILE A 11 4.54 13.60 2.17
N LYS A 12 5.06 14.68 2.79
CA LYS A 12 4.83 16.07 2.35
C LYS A 12 5.28 16.33 0.92
N ASN A 13 6.31 15.62 0.46
CA ASN A 13 6.82 15.72 -0.90
C ASN A 13 5.98 14.96 -1.93
N GLY A 14 4.86 14.34 -1.53
CA GLY A 14 3.93 13.67 -2.42
C GLY A 14 4.34 12.24 -2.79
N ASN A 15 5.33 11.66 -2.12
CA ASN A 15 5.83 10.33 -2.48
C ASN A 15 4.80 9.22 -2.31
N ILE A 16 3.76 9.44 -1.49
CA ILE A 16 2.70 8.44 -1.22
C ILE A 16 1.49 8.54 -2.15
N GLU A 17 1.47 9.55 -3.02
CA GLU A 17 0.37 9.81 -3.96
C GLU A 17 0.37 8.78 -5.11
N ILE A 18 -0.72 8.71 -5.86
CA ILE A 18 -0.73 7.98 -7.14
C ILE A 18 0.24 8.66 -8.10
N GLY A 19 1.24 7.91 -8.57
CA GLY A 19 2.34 8.43 -9.39
C GLY A 19 3.53 8.96 -8.59
N GLY A 20 3.47 8.94 -7.26
CA GLY A 20 4.62 9.15 -6.38
C GLY A 20 5.57 7.94 -6.37
N GLU A 21 6.68 8.07 -5.65
CA GLU A 21 7.72 7.03 -5.54
C GLU A 21 7.20 5.74 -4.89
N LEU A 22 6.26 5.86 -3.95
CA LEU A 22 5.69 4.73 -3.22
C LEU A 22 4.21 4.98 -2.94
N PRO A 23 3.32 4.73 -3.92
CA PRO A 23 1.88 4.89 -3.73
C PRO A 23 1.37 4.03 -2.57
N ILE A 24 0.66 4.62 -1.60
CA ILE A 24 0.17 3.94 -0.39
C ILE A 24 -1.36 4.04 -0.31
N ASN A 25 -2.01 2.96 0.14
CA ASN A 25 -3.44 2.91 0.44
C ASN A 25 -4.30 3.39 -0.74
N THR A 26 -4.05 2.87 -1.94
CA THR A 26 -4.75 3.25 -3.18
C THR A 26 -6.26 2.98 -3.15
N ASN A 27 -6.75 2.09 -2.28
CA ASN A 27 -8.18 1.93 -1.98
C ASN A 27 -8.75 2.96 -0.97
N GLY A 28 -7.92 3.81 -0.37
CA GLY A 28 -8.25 4.67 0.77
C GLY A 28 -7.79 4.10 2.12
N GLY A 29 -7.29 2.87 2.16
CA GLY A 29 -6.84 2.19 3.36
C GLY A 29 -7.95 1.95 4.38
N GLN A 30 -7.57 1.61 5.61
CA GLN A 30 -8.54 1.41 6.69
C GLN A 30 -9.31 2.68 7.05
N LEU A 31 -8.72 3.85 6.79
CA LEU A 31 -9.29 5.16 7.12
C LEU A 31 -10.32 5.64 6.10
N GLY A 32 -10.08 5.40 4.81
CA GLY A 32 -10.92 5.88 3.72
C GLY A 32 -11.85 4.84 3.11
N GLU A 33 -11.47 3.55 3.06
CA GLU A 33 -12.31 2.48 2.49
C GLU A 33 -13.23 1.90 3.56
N ALA A 34 -12.64 1.14 4.48
CA ALA A 34 -13.31 0.46 5.59
C ALA A 34 -12.26 -0.13 6.54
N TYR A 35 -12.56 -0.14 7.85
CA TYR A 35 -11.71 -0.80 8.84
C TYR A 35 -12.09 -2.28 9.00
N ILE A 36 -11.60 -3.14 8.11
CA ILE A 36 -11.81 -4.61 8.13
C ILE A 36 -10.52 -5.31 8.61
N HIS A 37 -9.88 -4.71 9.62
CA HIS A 37 -8.68 -5.23 10.28
C HIS A 37 -7.58 -5.67 9.29
N GLY A 38 -7.39 -4.90 8.20
CA GLY A 38 -6.36 -5.12 7.20
C GLY A 38 -6.71 -6.09 6.06
N MET A 39 -7.80 -6.86 6.17
CA MET A 39 -8.14 -7.88 5.17
C MET A 39 -8.48 -7.27 3.80
N ASN A 40 -9.15 -6.12 3.79
CA ASN A 40 -9.43 -5.34 2.58
C ASN A 40 -8.15 -4.73 1.95
N GLY A 41 -7.10 -4.46 2.74
CA GLY A 41 -5.79 -4.05 2.22
C GLY A 41 -5.08 -5.17 1.46
N ILE A 42 -5.19 -6.41 1.93
CA ILE A 42 -4.69 -7.58 1.18
C ILE A 42 -5.46 -7.72 -0.14
N ALA A 43 -6.78 -7.56 -0.12
CA ALA A 43 -7.60 -7.59 -1.33
C ALA A 43 -7.18 -6.48 -2.32
N GLU A 44 -6.85 -5.28 -1.83
CA GLU A 44 -6.33 -4.21 -2.69
C GLU A 44 -4.98 -4.56 -3.31
N ALA A 45 -4.04 -5.12 -2.54
CA ALA A 45 -2.78 -5.57 -3.10
C ALA A 45 -2.97 -6.63 -4.19
N VAL A 46 -3.92 -7.56 -4.01
CA VAL A 46 -4.32 -8.53 -5.04
C VAL A 46 -4.87 -7.82 -6.28
N ARG A 47 -5.69 -6.78 -6.13
CA ARG A 47 -6.19 -6.00 -7.28
C ARG A 47 -5.07 -5.28 -8.01
N GLN A 48 -4.12 -4.69 -7.29
CA GLN A 48 -2.96 -4.00 -7.86
C GLN A 48 -2.11 -4.95 -8.71
N VAL A 49 -1.69 -6.11 -8.18
CA VAL A 49 -0.90 -7.08 -8.97
C VAL A 49 -1.69 -7.66 -10.15
N ARG A 50 -3.03 -7.72 -10.06
CA ARG A 50 -3.90 -8.16 -11.16
C ARG A 50 -4.24 -7.06 -12.18
N GLY A 51 -3.86 -5.81 -11.95
CA GLY A 51 -4.21 -4.69 -12.83
C GLY A 51 -5.70 -4.30 -12.78
N THR A 52 -6.38 -4.50 -11.64
CA THR A 52 -7.83 -4.31 -11.48
C THR A 52 -8.21 -3.34 -10.36
N SER A 53 -7.25 -2.58 -9.82
CA SER A 53 -7.58 -1.55 -8.82
C SER A 53 -8.29 -0.37 -9.46
N VAL A 54 -9.19 0.26 -8.69
CA VAL A 54 -9.84 1.53 -9.09
C VAL A 54 -8.84 2.68 -9.21
N ASN A 55 -7.74 2.60 -8.47
CA ASN A 55 -6.62 3.54 -8.46
C ASN A 55 -5.34 2.77 -8.80
N GLN A 56 -5.28 2.22 -10.01
CA GLN A 56 -4.21 1.35 -10.46
C GLN A 56 -2.86 2.06 -10.52
N VAL A 57 -1.84 1.48 -9.87
CA VAL A 57 -0.44 1.91 -10.01
C VAL A 57 0.11 1.38 -11.33
N LYS A 58 0.79 2.25 -12.07
CA LYS A 58 1.42 1.92 -13.35
C LYS A 58 2.59 0.97 -13.13
N ASP A 59 2.72 -0.05 -13.98
CA ASP A 59 3.85 -0.99 -14.00
C ASP A 59 4.15 -1.63 -12.63
N VAL A 60 3.11 -1.94 -11.84
CA VAL A 60 3.26 -2.53 -10.51
C VAL A 60 3.62 -4.02 -10.60
N GLU A 61 4.84 -4.35 -10.21
CA GLU A 61 5.33 -5.74 -10.17
C GLU A 61 5.17 -6.36 -8.78
N ASN A 62 5.38 -5.57 -7.73
CA ASN A 62 5.44 -6.01 -6.34
C ASN A 62 4.64 -5.07 -5.42
N VAL A 63 3.89 -5.64 -4.48
CA VAL A 63 3.12 -4.89 -3.48
C VAL A 63 3.44 -5.41 -2.08
N LEU A 64 3.84 -4.51 -1.19
CA LEU A 64 4.03 -4.80 0.23
C LEU A 64 2.74 -4.50 1.01
N VAL A 65 2.30 -5.44 1.85
CA VAL A 65 1.17 -5.27 2.77
C VAL A 65 1.66 -5.46 4.20
N THR A 66 1.26 -4.56 5.11
CA THR A 66 1.51 -4.66 6.55
C THR A 66 0.20 -4.83 7.31
N ALA A 67 0.16 -5.71 8.31
CA ALA A 67 -1.00 -5.90 9.18
C ALA A 67 -1.07 -4.83 10.29
N GLY A 68 -1.88 -5.08 11.33
CA GLY A 68 -2.07 -4.15 12.45
C GLY A 68 -0.76 -3.76 13.13
N THR A 69 -0.60 -2.47 13.44
CA THR A 69 0.59 -1.91 14.08
C THR A 69 0.52 -2.01 15.61
N ALA A 70 1.68 -2.03 16.28
CA ALA A 70 1.85 -2.05 17.74
C ALA A 70 1.40 -3.34 18.48
N VAL A 71 1.02 -4.37 17.73
CA VAL A 71 0.77 -5.75 18.19
C VAL A 71 1.75 -6.69 17.50
N PRO A 72 1.92 -7.96 17.94
CA PRO A 72 2.55 -8.97 17.10
C PRO A 72 1.88 -8.95 15.71
N THR A 73 2.68 -8.65 14.69
CA THR A 73 2.18 -8.28 13.36
C THR A 73 2.70 -9.21 12.28
N SER A 74 2.23 -9.02 11.05
CA SER A 74 2.60 -9.79 9.87
C SER A 74 2.76 -8.87 8.65
N GLY A 75 3.36 -9.41 7.59
CA GLY A 75 3.49 -8.73 6.32
C GLY A 75 3.52 -9.71 5.15
N LEU A 76 3.16 -9.23 3.96
CA LEU A 76 3.16 -9.99 2.71
C LEU A 76 3.84 -9.16 1.62
N ILE A 77 4.56 -9.83 0.72
CA ILE A 77 4.91 -9.30 -0.59
C ILE A 77 4.11 -10.12 -1.61
N LEU A 78 3.28 -9.45 -2.40
CA LEU A 78 2.57 -10.05 -3.53
C LEU A 78 3.24 -9.59 -4.81
N THR A 79 3.52 -10.54 -5.70
CA THR A 79 4.19 -10.30 -6.99
C THR A 79 3.27 -10.73 -8.12
N GLN A 80 3.37 -10.06 -9.27
CA GLN A 80 2.73 -10.56 -10.50
C GLN A 80 3.22 -11.97 -10.83
N PRO A 81 2.34 -12.90 -11.25
CA PRO A 81 2.80 -14.18 -11.78
C PRO A 81 3.60 -13.95 -13.07
N GLU A 82 4.64 -14.76 -13.26
CA GLU A 82 5.44 -14.82 -14.50
C GLU A 82 4.56 -15.14 -15.74
#